data_AF-A0A291RDG0-F1
#
_entry.id   AF-A0A291RDG0-F1
#
_cell.length_a   1.000
_cell.length_b   1.000
_cell.length_c   1.000
_cell.angle_alpha   90.00
_cell.angle_beta   90.00
_cell.angle_gamma   90.00
#
_symmetry.space_group_name_H-M   'P 1'
#
loop_
_entity.id
_entity.type
_entity.pdbx_description
1 polymer ?
#
loop_
_entity_poly.entity_id
_entity_poly.type
_entity_poly.pdbx_seq_one_letter_code
_entity_poly.pdbx_strand_id
1 'polypeptide(L)'
;MTAWPSADVIQAIGVAIATVVGAFSAWQARQVRALRERIEALEAEMVSEHARFKAAIRLIRAQLRYIDILRGFLLYPVPGHRPPDPDFVIPPELRDEI
;
A
#
# COMPACT_ATOMS: atom_id res chain seq x y z
N MET A 1 3.90 -63.77 -17.25
CA MET A 1 2.56 -63.35 -16.78
C MET A 1 2.78 -62.36 -15.66
N THR A 2 2.45 -61.09 -15.86
CA THR A 2 2.62 -60.03 -14.85
C THR A 2 1.57 -60.21 -13.76
N ALA A 3 1.99 -60.60 -12.56
CA ALA A 3 1.10 -60.69 -11.41
C ALA A 3 0.62 -59.28 -11.04
N TRP A 4 -0.68 -59.06 -11.13
CA TRP A 4 -1.29 -57.81 -10.67
C TRP A 4 -1.18 -57.70 -9.14
N PRO A 5 -0.91 -56.50 -8.60
CA PRO A 5 -0.89 -56.29 -7.16
C PRO A 5 -2.28 -56.58 -6.56
N SER A 6 -2.30 -57.11 -5.33
CA SER A 6 -3.54 -57.39 -4.60
C SER A 6 -4.32 -56.10 -4.32
N ALA A 7 -5.64 -56.23 -4.13
CA ALA A 7 -6.53 -55.11 -3.86
C ALA A 7 -6.05 -54.24 -2.68
N ASP A 8 -5.53 -54.87 -1.62
CA ASP A 8 -5.01 -54.19 -0.43
C ASP A 8 -3.82 -53.27 -0.76
N VAL A 9 -2.94 -53.70 -1.67
CA VAL A 9 -1.78 -52.89 -2.10
C VAL A 9 -2.25 -51.69 -2.91
N ILE A 10 -3.22 -51.87 -3.80
CA ILE A 10 -3.79 -50.77 -4.60
C ILE A 10 -4.48 -49.75 -3.69
N GLN A 11 -5.24 -50.22 -2.69
CA GLN A 11 -5.92 -49.35 -1.73
C GLN A 11 -4.93 -48.59 -0.84
N ALA A 12 -3.89 -49.25 -0.33
CA ALA A 12 -2.85 -48.61 0.48
C ALA A 12 -2.13 -47.50 -0.31
N ILE A 13 -1.83 -47.74 -1.59
CA ILE A 13 -1.25 -46.73 -2.49
C ILE A 13 -2.21 -45.57 -2.69
N GLY A 14 -3.49 -45.84 -2.94
CA GLY A 14 -4.53 -44.81 -3.10
C GLY A 14 -4.66 -43.90 -1.87
N VAL A 15 -4.67 -44.49 -0.67
CA VAL A 15 -4.74 -43.75 0.60
C VAL A 15 -3.47 -42.93 0.83
N ALA A 16 -2.30 -43.49 0.53
CA ALA A 16 -1.04 -42.78 0.64
C ALA A 16 -1.00 -41.54 -0.28
N ILE A 17 -1.42 -41.69 -1.54
CA ILE A 17 -1.50 -40.58 -2.51
C ILE A 17 -2.50 -39.52 -2.04
N ALA A 18 -3.70 -39.92 -1.63
CA ALA A 18 -4.72 -39.00 -1.15
C ALA A 18 -4.25 -38.20 0.08
N THR A 19 -3.49 -38.84 0.97
CA THR A 19 -2.94 -38.20 2.16
C THR A 19 -1.90 -37.15 1.80
N VAL A 20 -0.98 -37.46 0.86
CA VAL A 20 0.04 -36.52 0.40
C VAL A 20 -0.61 -35.32 -0.31
N VAL A 21 -1.59 -35.57 -1.18
CA VAL A 21 -2.33 -34.50 -1.87
C VAL A 21 -3.07 -33.63 -0.85
N GLY A 22 -3.78 -34.23 0.11
CA GLY A 22 -4.49 -33.49 1.14
C GLY A 22 -3.56 -32.63 2.01
N ALA A 23 -2.41 -33.17 2.42
CA ALA A 23 -1.41 -32.44 3.19
C ALA A 23 -0.83 -31.26 2.39
N PHE A 24 -0.52 -31.48 1.11
CA PHE A 24 0.00 -30.43 0.23
C PHE A 24 -1.04 -29.34 -0.03
N SER A 25 -2.30 -29.70 -0.30
CA SER A 25 -3.39 -28.74 -0.47
C SER A 25 -3.65 -27.93 0.80
N ALA A 26 -3.59 -28.55 1.98
CA ALA A 26 -3.71 -27.83 3.25
C ALA A 26 -2.56 -26.85 3.47
N TRP A 27 -1.32 -27.24 3.12
CA TRP A 27 -0.16 -26.36 3.17
C TRP A 27 -0.28 -25.19 2.19
N GLN A 28 -0.68 -25.45 0.94
CA GLN A 28 -0.92 -24.41 -0.06
C GLN A 28 -2.00 -23.43 0.38
N ALA A 29 -3.12 -23.92 0.94
CA ALA A 29 -4.18 -23.05 1.46
C ALA A 29 -3.69 -22.13 2.57
N ARG A 30 -2.80 -22.62 3.45
CA ARG A 30 -2.16 -21.79 4.49
C ARG A 30 -1.24 -20.73 3.89
N GLN A 31 -0.42 -21.08 2.90
CA GLN A 31 0.44 -20.12 2.21
C GLN A 31 -0.38 -19.04 1.51
N VAL A 32 -1.43 -19.42 0.78
CA VAL A 32 -2.32 -18.48 0.10
C VAL A 32 -3.00 -17.53 1.09
N ARG A 33 -3.45 -18.03 2.24
CA ARG A 33 -4.02 -17.17 3.29
C ARG A 33 -3.00 -16.17 3.81
N ALA A 34 -1.79 -16.62 4.15
CA ALA A 34 -0.73 -15.74 4.62
C ALA A 34 -0.32 -14.67 3.58
N LEU A 35 -0.29 -15.03 2.29
CA LEU A 35 -0.03 -14.07 1.21
C LEU A 35 -1.17 -13.06 1.05
N ARG A 36 -2.43 -13.50 1.13
CA ARG A 36 -3.60 -12.61 1.06
C ARG A 36 -3.62 -11.61 2.21
N GLU A 37 -3.39 -12.05 3.44
CA GLU A 37 -3.30 -11.18 4.61
C GLU A 37 -2.21 -10.11 4.44
N ARG A 38 -1.05 -10.47 3.87
CA ARG A 38 0.02 -9.51 3.58
C ARG A 38 -0.37 -8.52 2.48
N ILE A 39 -1.05 -8.97 1.42
CA ILE A 39 -1.51 -8.08 0.36
C ILE A 39 -2.53 -7.09 0.90
N GLU A 40 -3.52 -7.55 1.68
CA GLU A 40 -4.52 -6.68 2.30
C GLU A 40 -3.87 -5.63 3.22
N ALA A 41 -2.87 -6.03 4.01
CA ALA A 41 -2.11 -5.10 4.84
C ALA A 41 -1.36 -4.04 4.01
N LEU A 42 -0.68 -4.47 2.93
CA LEU A 42 0.04 -3.56 2.04
C LEU A 42 -0.91 -2.61 1.29
N GLU A 43 -2.06 -3.10 0.83
CA GLU A 43 -3.07 -2.26 0.18
C GLU A 43 -3.63 -1.21 1.13
N ALA A 44 -3.90 -1.58 2.39
CA ALA A 44 -4.35 -0.64 3.41
C ALA A 44 -3.28 0.44 3.69
N GLU A 45 -2.02 0.05 3.80
CA GLU A 45 -0.88 0.96 3.97
C GLU A 45 -0.75 1.90 2.77
N MET A 46 -0.83 1.38 1.54
CA MET A 46 -0.78 2.17 0.31
C MET A 46 -1.89 3.22 0.22
N VAL A 47 -3.11 2.92 0.66
CA VAL A 47 -4.20 3.91 0.68
C VAL A 47 -3.88 5.06 1.64
N SER A 48 -3.36 4.74 2.83
CA SER A 48 -2.98 5.75 3.81
C SER A 48 -1.82 6.63 3.33
N GLU A 49 -0.80 6.01 2.74
CA GLU A 49 0.36 6.71 2.16
C GLU A 49 -0.04 7.56 0.95
N HIS A 50 -0.94 7.07 0.09
CA HIS A 50 -1.45 7.83 -1.03
C HIS A 50 -2.20 9.10 -0.57
N ALA A 51 -3.00 9.00 0.50
CA ALA A 51 -3.70 10.14 1.07
C ALA A 51 -2.71 11.19 1.62
N ARG A 52 -1.69 10.75 2.37
CA ARG A 52 -0.59 11.60 2.86
C ARG A 52 0.15 12.29 1.72
N PHE A 53 0.55 11.52 0.71
CA PHE A 53 1.25 12.04 -0.46
C PHE A 53 0.43 13.10 -1.22
N LYS A 54 -0.87 12.86 -1.39
CA LYS A 54 -1.79 13.83 -2.01
C LYS A 54 -1.92 15.11 -1.18
N ALA A 55 -1.98 14.98 0.15
CA ALA A 55 -1.99 16.13 1.05
C ALA A 55 -0.68 16.94 0.93
N ALA A 56 0.46 16.26 0.84
CA ALA A 56 1.78 16.88 0.70
C ALA A 56 1.90 17.67 -0.61
N ILE A 57 1.51 17.07 -1.74
CA ILE A 57 1.47 17.77 -3.03
C ILE A 57 0.60 19.02 -2.98
N ARG A 58 -0.56 18.94 -2.31
CA ARG A 58 -1.47 20.09 -2.18
C ARG A 58 -0.83 21.23 -1.41
N LEU A 59 -0.16 20.91 -0.29
CA LEU A 59 0.57 21.89 0.52
C LEU A 59 1.72 22.52 -0.28
N ILE A 60 2.56 21.70 -0.92
CA ILE A 60 3.68 22.18 -1.76
C ILE A 60 3.17 23.13 -2.85
N ARG A 61 2.09 22.78 -3.55
CA ARG A 61 1.52 23.66 -4.59
C ARG A 61 1.01 24.98 -4.01
N ALA A 62 0.45 24.96 -2.81
CA ALA A 62 0.00 26.19 -2.15
C ALA A 62 1.18 27.08 -1.73
N GLN A 63 2.25 26.47 -1.21
CA GLN A 63 3.51 27.15 -0.88
C GLN A 63 4.15 27.79 -2.11
N LEU A 64 4.23 27.07 -3.23
CA LEU A 64 4.78 27.59 -4.49
C LEU A 64 4.01 28.82 -4.98
N ARG A 65 2.67 28.77 -4.96
CA ARG A 65 1.85 29.94 -5.32
C ARG A 65 2.10 31.14 -4.40
N TYR A 66 2.27 30.90 -3.11
CA TYR A 66 2.58 31.95 -2.17
C TYR A 66 3.96 32.57 -2.43
N ILE A 67 4.97 31.74 -2.72
CA ILE A 67 6.31 32.20 -3.12
C ILE A 67 6.23 33.06 -4.39
N ASP A 68 5.43 32.69 -5.38
CA ASP A 68 5.25 33.47 -6.61
C ASP A 68 4.61 34.84 -6.33
N ILE A 69 3.63 34.90 -5.43
CA ILE A 69 3.05 36.17 -4.95
C ILE A 69 4.13 37.02 -4.31
N LEU A 70 4.89 36.46 -3.37
CA LEU A 70 5.98 37.18 -2.68
C LEU A 70 7.03 37.69 -3.67
N ARG A 71 7.40 36.89 -4.68
CA ARG A 71 8.30 37.32 -5.76
C ARG A 71 7.74 38.51 -6.53
N GLY A 72 6.45 38.53 -6.82
CA GLY A 72 5.79 39.67 -7.44
C GLY A 72 5.93 40.96 -6.62
N PHE A 73 5.74 40.87 -5.30
CA PHE A 73 5.94 42.00 -4.38
C PHE A 73 7.40 42.49 -4.34
N LEU A 74 8.37 41.58 -4.44
CA LEU A 74 9.78 41.93 -4.47
C LEU A 74 10.20 42.59 -5.79
N LEU A 75 9.65 42.14 -6.92
CA LEU A 75 9.94 42.69 -8.25
C LEU A 75 9.25 44.04 -8.51
N TYR A 76 8.06 44.23 -7.95
CA TYR A 76 7.28 45.47 -8.09
C TYR A 76 6.90 46.02 -6.70
N PRO A 77 7.86 46.60 -5.97
CA PRO A 77 7.61 47.08 -4.62
C PRO A 77 6.68 48.30 -4.64
N VAL A 78 5.48 48.15 -4.07
CA VAL A 78 4.52 49.24 -3.88
C VAL A 78 4.65 49.78 -2.44
N PRO A 79 4.97 51.07 -2.24
CA PRO A 79 5.10 51.65 -0.90
C PRO A 79 3.83 51.46 -0.07
N GLY A 80 4.01 51.10 1.20
CA GLY A 80 2.91 50.91 2.16
C GLY A 80 2.12 49.61 2.01
N HIS A 81 2.36 48.82 0.95
CA HIS A 81 1.73 47.51 0.80
C HIS A 81 2.57 46.43 1.48
N ARG A 82 1.92 45.61 2.30
CA ARG A 82 2.52 44.40 2.88
C ARG A 82 2.12 43.18 2.04
N PRO A 83 2.98 42.16 1.94
CA PRO A 83 2.60 40.90 1.34
C PRO A 83 1.40 40.30 2.12
N PRO A 84 0.48 39.62 1.41
CA PRO A 84 -0.67 38.97 2.05
C PRO A 84 -0.20 37.85 2.98
N ASP A 85 -1.02 37.52 3.97
CA ASP A 85 -0.79 36.34 4.79
C ASP A 85 -0.92 35.05 3.96
N PRO A 86 -0.18 33.99 4.32
CA PRO A 86 -0.27 32.71 3.62
C PRO A 86 -1.68 32.10 3.77
N ASP A 87 -2.35 31.88 2.65
CA ASP A 87 -3.69 31.26 2.58
C ASP A 87 -3.65 29.72 2.50
N PHE A 88 -2.67 29.10 3.16
CA PHE A 88 -2.57 27.64 3.18
C PHE A 88 -2.56 27.11 4.62
N VAL A 89 -3.30 26.02 4.81
CA VAL A 89 -3.38 25.31 6.08
C VAL A 89 -2.58 24.03 5.96
N ILE A 90 -1.74 23.74 6.94
CA ILE A 90 -1.02 22.47 7.03
C ILE A 90 -2.05 21.36 7.28
N PRO A 91 -2.19 20.40 6.36
CA PRO A 91 -3.08 19.25 6.54
C PRO A 91 -2.74 18.50 7.84
N PRO A 92 -3.74 18.02 8.60
CA PRO A 92 -3.50 17.35 9.88
C PRO A 92 -2.59 16.13 9.73
N GLU A 93 -2.63 15.44 8.58
CA GLU A 93 -1.83 14.26 8.31
C GLU A 93 -0.32 14.54 8.18
N LEU A 94 0.07 15.82 8.02
CA LEU A 94 1.46 16.25 7.82
C LEU A 94 2.01 17.05 9.01
N ARG A 95 1.23 17.24 10.08
CA ARG A 95 1.66 18.06 11.23
C ARG A 95 2.81 17.45 12.00
N ASP A 96 2.90 16.12 12.03
CA ASP A 96 3.97 15.42 12.74
C ASP A 96 5.31 15.44 11.97
N GLU A 97 5.30 15.85 10.70
CA GLU A 97 6.50 15.88 9.83
C GLU A 97 7.13 17.28 9.68
N ILE A 98 6.50 18.34 10.20
CA ILE A 98 6.91 19.75 10.07
C ILE A 98 7.24 20.32 11.44
#